data_AF-A0A7X7XAT4-F1
#
_entry.id   AF-A0A7X7XAT4-F1
#
_cell.length_a   1.000
_cell.length_b   1.000
_cell.length_c   1.000
_cell.angle_alpha   90.00
_cell.angle_beta   90.00
_cell.angle_gamma   90.00
#
_symmetry.space_group_name_H-M   'P 1'
#
loop_
_entity.id
_entity.type
_entity.pdbx_description
1 polymer ?
#
loop_
_entity_poly.entity_id
_entity_poly.type
_entity_poly.pdbx_seq_one_letter_code
_entity_poly.pdbx_strand_id
1 'polypeptide(L)' 'IYGMNYSTFINGLRKSGIEINRKMLAELAVSDIEAFGQLVEKAKEALVQ' A
#
# COMPACT_ATOMS: atom_id res chain seq x y z
N ILE A 1 -6.33 -10.92 -4.56
CA ILE A 1 -6.97 -9.96 -3.62
C ILE A 1 -6.59 -8.50 -3.93
N TYR A 2 -5.40 -8.15 -4.44
CA TYR A 2 -5.21 -6.81 -5.07
C TYR A 2 -4.41 -6.80 -6.39
N GLY A 3 -3.99 -7.96 -6.91
CA GLY A 3 -3.30 -8.06 -8.22
C GLY A 3 -2.00 -7.25 -8.31
N MET A 4 -1.47 -6.79 -7.17
CA MET A 4 -0.37 -5.86 -7.08
C MET A 4 0.80 -6.53 -6.37
N ASN A 5 1.96 -6.52 -7.02
CA ASN A 5 3.18 -7.02 -6.42
C ASN A 5 3.63 -6.04 -5.33
N TYR A 6 4.28 -6.55 -4.28
CA TYR A 6 4.82 -5.73 -3.19
C TYR A 6 5.63 -4.54 -3.71
N SER A 7 6.50 -4.75 -4.70
CA SER A 7 7.29 -3.68 -5.32
C SER A 7 6.43 -2.59 -5.98
N THR A 8 5.34 -2.99 -6.65
CA THR A 8 4.39 -2.05 -7.27
C THR A 8 3.66 -1.26 -6.20
N PHE A 9 3.21 -1.92 -5.12
CA PHE A 9 2.56 -1.26 -3.99
C PHE A 9 3.47 -0.25 -3.29
N ILE A 10 4.71 -0.65 -2.98
CA ILE A 10 5.70 0.26 -2.39
C ILE A 10 6.02 1.43 -3.32
N ASN A 11 6.08 1.19 -4.63
CA ASN A 11 6.26 2.26 -5.60
C ASN A 11 5.08 3.24 -5.62
N GLY A 12 3.84 2.74 -5.53
CA GLY A 12 2.64 3.57 -5.42
C GLY A 12 2.59 4.39 -4.13
N LEU A 13 2.90 3.77 -2.99
CA LEU A 13 3.02 4.48 -1.71
C LEU A 13 4.08 5.58 -1.77
N ARG A 14 5.25 5.28 -2.34
CA ARG A 14 6.34 6.27 -2.51
C ARG A 14 5.92 7.42 -3.42
N LYS A 15 5.22 7.14 -4.52
CA LYS A 15 4.64 8.17 -5.41
C LYS A 15 3.59 9.03 -4.71
N SER A 16 2.80 8.43 -3.83
CA SER A 16 1.80 9.13 -3.00
C SER A 16 2.41 9.90 -1.83
N GLY A 17 3.74 9.85 -1.63
CA GLY A 17 4.41 10.48 -0.48
C GLY A 17 4.19 9.77 0.85
N ILE A 18 3.67 8.54 0.83
CA ILE A 18 3.40 7.75 2.03
C ILE A 18 4.62 6.86 2.32
N GLU A 19 5.38 7.23 3.35
CA GLU A 19 6.54 6.47 3.80
C GLU A 19 6.15 5.59 5.00
N ILE A 20 5.82 4.32 4.74
CA ILE A 20 5.47 3.35 5.78
C ILE A 20 6.54 2.26 5.91
N ASN A 21 6.82 1.87 7.14
CA ASN A 21 7.83 0.87 7.43
C ASN A 21 7.31 -0.54 7.10
N ARG A 22 8.15 -1.38 6.49
CA ARG A 22 7.72 -2.70 5.96
C ARG A 22 7.15 -3.63 7.03
N LYS A 23 7.70 -3.56 8.25
CA LYS A 23 7.20 -4.30 9.42
C LYS A 23 5.80 -3.82 9.83
N MET A 24 5.62 -2.51 9.94
CA MET A 24 4.31 -1.93 10.28
C MET A 24 3.27 -2.24 9.20
N LEU A 25 3.67 -2.21 7.93
CA LEU A 25 2.77 -2.58 6.83
C LEU A 25 2.28 -4.03 6.96
N ALA A 26 3.17 -4.97 7.26
CA ALA A 26 2.82 -6.38 7.41
C ALA A 26 1.88 -6.61 8.60
N GLU A 27 2.15 -5.95 9.72
CA GLU A 27 1.26 -6.00 10.89
C GLU A 27 -0.08 -5.33 10.61
N LEU A 28 -0.09 -4.18 9.94
CA LEU A 28 -1.32 -3.48 9.54
C LEU A 28 -2.15 -4.33 8.57
N ALA A 29 -1.51 -5.00 7.62
CA ALA A 29 -2.20 -5.88 6.67
C ALA A 29 -2.90 -7.08 7.35
N VAL A 30 -2.42 -7.49 8.52
CA VAL A 30 -2.98 -8.62 9.29
C VAL A 30 -3.97 -8.14 10.34
N SER A 31 -3.66 -7.05 11.06
CA SER A 31 -4.52 -6.48 12.08
C SER A 31 -5.72 -5.72 11.51
N ASP A 32 -5.54 -5.02 10.37
CA ASP A 32 -6.53 -4.08 9.87
C ASP A 32 -6.58 -4.05 8.33
N ILE A 33 -7.38 -4.98 7.79
CA ILE A 33 -7.55 -5.18 6.35
C ILE A 33 -8.22 -3.97 5.70
N GLU A 34 -9.09 -3.25 6.43
CA GLU A 34 -9.75 -2.03 5.94
C GLU A 34 -8.74 -0.91 5.72
N ALA A 35 -7.89 -0.63 6.71
CA ALA A 35 -6.81 0.36 6.58
C ALA A 35 -5.82 -0.01 5.46
N PHE A 36 -5.49 -1.30 5.33
CA PHE A 36 -4.65 -1.78 4.22
C PHE A 36 -5.32 -1.57 2.86
N GLY A 37 -6.63 -1.80 2.75
CA GLY A 37 -7.40 -1.54 1.53
C GLY A 37 -7.30 -0.09 1.07
N GLN A 38 -7.46 0.87 1.99
CA GLN A 38 -7.31 2.29 1.68
C GLN A 38 -5.90 2.66 1.22
N LEU A 39 -4.87 2.08 1.84
CA LEU A 39 -3.48 2.27 1.41
C LEU A 39 -3.24 1.71 0.00
N VAL A 40 -3.85 0.55 -0.32
CA VAL A 40 -3.76 -0.05 -1.66
C VAL A 40 -4.47 0.80 -2.69
N GLU A 41 -5.65 1.35 -2.38
CA GLU A 41 -6.34 2.28 -3.27
C GLU A 41 -5.50 3.53 -3.52
N LYS A 42 -4.94 4.14 -2.46
CA LYS A 42 -4.06 5.32 -2.59
C LYS A 42 -2.80 5.01 -3.41
N ALA A 43 -2.16 3.86 -3.16
CA ALA A 43 -1.02 3.42 -3.94
C ALA A 43 -1.39 3.17 -5.40
N LYS A 44 -2.58 2.62 -5.67
CA LYS A 44 -3.07 2.35 -7.02
C LYS A 44 -3.42 3.63 -7.77
N GLU A 45 -4.09 4.60 -7.14
CA GLU A 45 -4.31 5.94 -7.69
C GLU A 45 -2.98 6.59 -8.09
N ALA A 46 -2.00 6.56 -7.20
CA ALA A 46 -0.68 7.14 -7.44
C ALA A 46 0.13 6.42 -8.54
N LEU A 47 -0.15 5.15 -8.84
CA LEU A 47 0.49 4.42 -9.95
C LEU A 47 -0.12 4.76 -11.30
N VAL A 48 -1.41 5.08 -11.34
CA VAL A 48 -2.15 5.44 -12.56
C VAL A 48 -1.95 6.92 -12.92
N GLN A 49 -1.65 7.78 -11.95
CA GLN A 49 -1.11 9.13 -12.17
C GLN A 49 0.38 9.13 -12.56
#